data_AF-A0A7Y6GKI4-F1
#
_entry.id   AF-A0A7Y6GKI4-F1
#
_cell.length_a   1.000
_cell.length_b   1.000
_cell.length_c   1.000
_cell.angle_alpha   90.00
_cell.angle_beta   90.00
_cell.angle_gamma   90.00
#
_symmetry.space_group_name_H-M   'P 1'
#
loop_
_entity.id
_entity.type
_entity.pdbx_description
1 polymer ?
#
loop_
_entity_poly.entity_id
_entity_poly.type
_entity_poly.pdbx_seq_one_letter_code
_entity_poly.pdbx_strand_id
1 'polypeptide(L)'
;MDAVTQVPTPVNEPVHGYAPGSPERARLEAKLKELADNPVELPMTIGGVKRLGGGEPFRVVQPHNHQAVLGTGRHATRQDAQDAIDAALAAAPAWRAMSFDDRAAIILRAAELLAGPWRETIAASTMLGQSKTAQQAEIDSPCELVDFWRFNVHYARQILAEQPPANSPGVWNRLDHRPLEGFVYAITPFNFSAIAANLPTAPALMGNVVVWKPSPTQTHAAVLLMQLLEEAGLPKGVINLVTGDGIAVSEVALEHRDLAGIHFTGSTKTFQYLWKTVGNNIEKYRSYPRLVGETGGKDFVVAHPSADRAVLKTALTRGAFEYQGQKCSATSRAYIPASIWNSGFKEEFAAEIDGLTMGDVTDLSHFLGAVIDERSFAKNKAAIDR
;
A
#
# COMPACT_ATOMS: atom_id res chain seq x y z
N MET A 1 2.28 3.38 34.94
CA MET A 1 1.62 2.07 34.89
C MET A 1 2.67 1.03 35.18
N ASP A 2 2.46 0.16 36.18
CA ASP A 2 3.40 -0.91 36.53
C ASP A 2 2.85 -2.23 35.98
N ALA A 3 3.22 -2.58 34.74
CA ALA A 3 2.72 -3.78 34.07
C ALA A 3 3.69 -4.29 32.99
N VAL A 4 3.59 -5.59 32.70
CA VAL A 4 4.09 -6.19 31.45
C VAL A 4 2.87 -6.58 30.63
N THR A 5 2.45 -5.71 29.73
CA THR A 5 1.22 -5.85 28.96
C THR A 5 1.37 -6.86 27.82
N GLN A 6 0.25 -7.39 27.34
CA GLN A 6 0.17 -8.19 26.12
C GLN A 6 -0.76 -7.46 25.15
N VAL A 7 -0.42 -7.48 23.87
CA VAL A 7 -1.31 -6.99 22.81
C VAL A 7 -2.31 -8.10 22.44
N PRO A 8 -3.47 -7.77 21.87
CA PRO A 8 -4.40 -8.77 21.37
C PRO A 8 -3.72 -9.73 20.37
N THR A 9 -4.05 -11.02 20.45
CA THR A 9 -3.59 -12.01 19.48
C THR A 9 -4.17 -11.67 18.10
N PRO A 10 -3.34 -11.49 17.06
CA PRO A 10 -3.85 -11.20 15.73
C PRO A 10 -4.48 -12.46 15.11
N VAL A 11 -5.55 -12.25 14.37
CA VAL A 11 -6.16 -13.25 13.48
C VAL A 11 -6.34 -12.59 12.12
N ASN A 12 -6.18 -13.38 11.05
CA ASN A 12 -6.41 -12.89 9.70
C ASN A 12 -7.85 -12.42 9.55
N GLU A 13 -8.01 -11.25 8.96
CA GLU A 13 -9.31 -10.66 8.69
C GLU A 13 -10.09 -11.53 7.68
N PRO A 14 -11.34 -11.90 7.99
CA PRO A 14 -12.16 -12.68 7.06
C PRO A 14 -12.40 -11.94 5.75
N VAL A 15 -12.24 -12.66 4.63
CA VAL A 15 -12.54 -12.14 3.29
C VAL A 15 -14.03 -12.21 3.04
N HIS A 16 -14.67 -11.07 2.75
CA HIS A 16 -16.06 -11.03 2.34
C HIS A 16 -16.26 -11.43 0.87
N GLY A 17 -17.33 -12.19 0.61
CA GLY A 17 -17.62 -12.73 -0.73
C GLY A 17 -18.33 -11.75 -1.68
N TYR A 18 -19.06 -10.76 -1.16
CA TYR A 18 -19.92 -9.88 -1.95
C TYR A 18 -20.91 -10.63 -2.86
N ALA A 19 -21.46 -11.73 -2.33
CA ALA A 19 -22.43 -12.54 -3.03
C ALA A 19 -23.71 -11.75 -3.35
N PRO A 20 -24.45 -12.06 -4.42
CA PRO A 20 -25.74 -11.45 -4.69
C PRO A 20 -26.67 -11.50 -3.47
N GLY A 21 -27.20 -10.34 -3.07
CA GLY A 21 -28.09 -10.20 -1.91
C GLY A 21 -27.40 -10.11 -0.54
N SER A 22 -26.06 -10.16 -0.48
CA SER A 22 -25.36 -10.00 0.79
C SER A 22 -25.33 -8.53 1.25
N PRO A 23 -25.34 -8.27 2.58
CA PRO A 23 -25.39 -6.90 3.09
C PRO A 23 -24.12 -6.10 2.75
N GLU A 24 -22.95 -6.73 2.71
CA GLU A 24 -21.70 -6.08 2.29
C GLU A 24 -21.71 -5.69 0.82
N ARG A 25 -22.38 -6.45 -0.06
CA ARG A 25 -22.55 -6.07 -1.47
C ARG A 25 -23.39 -4.82 -1.60
N ALA A 26 -24.51 -4.73 -0.88
CA ALA A 26 -25.34 -3.52 -0.89
C ALA A 26 -24.59 -2.28 -0.38
N ARG A 27 -23.77 -2.42 0.67
CA ARG A 27 -22.92 -1.31 1.17
C ARG A 27 -21.85 -0.92 0.15
N LEU A 28 -21.22 -1.89 -0.50
CA LEU A 28 -20.19 -1.65 -1.51
C LEU A 28 -20.77 -0.94 -2.73
N GLU A 29 -21.90 -1.41 -3.27
CA GLU A 29 -22.60 -0.77 -4.41
C GLU A 29 -23.02 0.67 -4.07
N ALA A 30 -23.50 0.91 -2.84
CA ALA A 30 -23.82 2.26 -2.37
C ALA A 30 -22.58 3.16 -2.34
N LYS A 31 -21.44 2.65 -1.83
CA LYS A 31 -20.18 3.41 -1.78
C LYS A 31 -19.55 3.64 -3.14
N LEU A 32 -19.63 2.68 -4.05
CA LEU A 32 -19.20 2.84 -5.43
C LEU A 32 -19.96 3.99 -6.10
N LYS A 33 -21.29 4.01 -5.94
CA LYS A 33 -22.13 5.09 -6.46
C LYS A 33 -21.80 6.44 -5.82
N GLU A 34 -21.73 6.49 -4.49
CA GLU A 34 -21.41 7.72 -3.74
C GLU A 34 -20.09 8.33 -4.20
N LEU A 35 -19.02 7.54 -4.28
CA LEU A 35 -17.69 8.05 -4.64
C LEU A 35 -17.56 8.38 -6.13
N ALA A 36 -18.22 7.64 -7.02
CA ALA A 36 -18.20 7.92 -8.45
C ALA A 36 -18.97 9.20 -8.82
N ASP A 37 -20.08 9.48 -8.13
CA ASP A 37 -20.95 10.63 -8.41
C ASP A 37 -20.46 11.93 -7.76
N ASN A 38 -19.53 11.87 -6.79
CA ASN A 38 -19.08 13.02 -6.02
C ASN A 38 -17.55 13.19 -6.07
N PRO A 39 -16.99 13.69 -7.19
CA PRO A 39 -15.56 13.96 -7.28
C PRO A 39 -15.11 14.97 -6.22
N VAL A 40 -13.99 14.68 -5.54
CA VAL A 40 -13.50 15.50 -4.41
C VAL A 40 -12.18 16.20 -4.69
N GLU A 41 -11.85 17.20 -3.88
CA GLU A 41 -10.46 17.64 -3.77
C GLU A 41 -9.62 16.58 -3.08
N LEU A 42 -8.37 16.44 -3.52
CA LEU A 42 -7.38 15.50 -2.96
C LEU A 42 -6.27 16.29 -2.26
N PRO A 43 -6.51 16.77 -1.02
CA PRO A 43 -5.53 17.57 -0.29
C PRO A 43 -4.37 16.72 0.22
N MET A 44 -3.24 17.39 0.41
CA MET A 44 -2.18 16.94 1.32
C MET A 44 -2.65 17.06 2.76
N THR A 45 -2.03 16.32 3.67
CA THR A 45 -2.22 16.47 5.12
C THR A 45 -0.85 16.68 5.76
N ILE A 46 -0.54 17.93 6.13
CA ILE A 46 0.76 18.33 6.68
C ILE A 46 0.52 18.92 8.07
N GLY A 47 1.12 18.32 9.12
CA GLY A 47 0.89 18.75 10.50
C GLY A 47 -0.60 18.69 10.92
N GLY A 48 -1.38 17.79 10.30
CA GLY A 48 -2.83 17.69 10.50
C GLY A 48 -3.66 18.81 9.84
N VAL A 49 -3.05 19.62 8.96
CA VAL A 49 -3.75 20.62 8.14
C VAL A 49 -3.96 20.06 6.74
N LYS A 50 -5.23 20.05 6.30
CA LYS A 50 -5.62 19.64 4.94
C LYS A 50 -5.53 20.84 4.01
N ARG A 51 -4.71 20.74 2.97
CA ARG A 51 -4.57 21.79 1.93
C ARG A 51 -4.11 21.20 0.60
N LEU A 52 -4.48 21.82 -0.52
CA LEU A 52 -3.94 21.46 -1.83
C LEU A 52 -2.45 21.83 -1.93
N GLY A 53 -1.71 21.09 -2.76
CA GLY A 53 -0.32 21.41 -3.11
C GLY A 53 -0.20 22.71 -3.91
N GLY A 54 0.97 23.33 -3.87
CA GLY A 54 1.23 24.57 -4.60
C GLY A 54 1.46 24.39 -6.12
N GLY A 55 1.73 23.17 -6.58
CA GLY A 55 2.09 22.88 -7.97
C GLY A 55 0.90 22.75 -8.92
N GLU A 56 1.13 22.24 -10.12
CA GLU A 56 0.09 22.04 -11.14
C GLU A 56 -1.01 21.08 -10.66
N PRO A 57 -2.26 21.21 -11.14
CA PRO A 57 -3.33 20.27 -10.82
C PRO A 57 -3.11 18.92 -11.52
N PHE A 58 -3.55 17.84 -10.87
CA PHE A 58 -3.66 16.52 -11.48
C PHE A 58 -5.00 15.87 -11.12
N ARG A 59 -5.51 15.05 -12.04
CA ARG A 59 -6.77 14.31 -11.86
C ARG A 59 -6.47 12.86 -11.49
N VAL A 60 -7.23 12.33 -10.56
CA VAL A 60 -7.39 10.89 -10.35
C VAL A 60 -8.69 10.50 -11.02
N VAL A 61 -8.60 9.56 -11.96
CA VAL A 61 -9.73 9.09 -12.77
C VAL A 61 -9.95 7.60 -12.55
N GLN A 62 -11.09 7.08 -12.97
CA GLN A 62 -11.33 5.64 -13.00
C GLN A 62 -10.59 5.03 -14.19
N PRO A 63 -9.64 4.08 -14.05
CA PRO A 63 -8.89 3.58 -15.20
C PRO A 63 -9.76 2.88 -16.27
N HIS A 64 -10.84 2.22 -15.83
CA HIS A 64 -11.85 1.58 -16.71
C HIS A 64 -12.82 2.59 -17.36
N ASN A 65 -12.85 3.84 -16.89
CA ASN A 65 -13.62 4.93 -17.47
C ASN A 65 -12.86 6.25 -17.25
N HIS A 66 -11.75 6.44 -17.98
CA HIS A 66 -10.78 7.51 -17.69
C HIS A 66 -11.30 8.94 -17.92
N GLN A 67 -12.53 9.11 -18.40
CA GLN A 67 -13.22 10.40 -18.42
C GLN A 67 -13.90 10.74 -17.08
N ALA A 68 -14.28 9.72 -16.29
CA ALA A 68 -14.85 9.86 -14.96
C ALA A 68 -13.76 10.20 -13.94
N VAL A 69 -13.88 11.38 -13.30
CA VAL A 69 -12.94 11.89 -12.30
C VAL A 69 -13.39 11.49 -10.91
N LEU A 70 -12.50 10.94 -10.11
CA LEU A 70 -12.74 10.68 -8.68
C LEU A 70 -12.28 11.83 -7.80
N GLY A 71 -11.23 12.53 -8.23
CA GLY A 71 -10.83 13.75 -7.55
C GLY A 71 -9.71 14.49 -8.23
N THR A 72 -9.47 15.72 -7.76
CA THR A 72 -8.41 16.60 -8.27
C THR A 72 -7.49 17.01 -7.13
N GLY A 73 -6.21 16.74 -7.28
CA GLY A 73 -5.16 17.20 -6.36
C GLY A 73 -4.26 18.21 -7.05
N ARG A 74 -3.22 18.65 -6.34
CA ARG A 74 -2.13 19.45 -6.90
C ARG A 74 -0.79 18.82 -6.55
N HIS A 75 0.16 18.90 -7.46
CA HIS A 75 1.51 18.40 -7.24
C HIS A 75 2.15 19.13 -6.05
N ALA A 76 2.76 18.39 -5.12
CA ALA A 76 3.53 18.99 -4.05
C ALA A 76 4.73 19.75 -4.63
N THR A 77 4.95 20.97 -4.12
CA THR A 77 6.13 21.78 -4.40
C THR A 77 7.28 21.43 -3.46
N ARG A 78 8.44 22.03 -3.68
CA ARG A 78 9.56 21.97 -2.73
C ARG A 78 9.18 22.53 -1.35
N GLN A 79 8.39 23.61 -1.31
CA GLN A 79 7.93 24.19 -0.04
C GLN A 79 7.00 23.23 0.68
N ASP A 80 6.08 22.58 -0.04
CA ASP A 80 5.18 21.59 0.57
C ASP A 80 5.95 20.40 1.17
N ALA A 81 7.00 19.96 0.49
CA ALA A 81 7.88 18.91 0.99
C ALA A 81 8.67 19.34 2.24
N GLN A 82 9.18 20.58 2.27
CA GLN A 82 9.86 21.13 3.45
C GLN A 82 8.89 21.23 4.63
N ASP A 83 7.69 21.77 4.42
CA ASP A 83 6.66 21.90 5.45
C ASP A 83 6.27 20.53 6.03
N ALA A 84 6.23 19.49 5.18
CA ALA A 84 5.97 18.11 5.62
C ALA A 84 7.09 17.52 6.47
N ILE A 85 8.35 17.78 6.11
CA ILE A 85 9.52 17.34 6.89
C ILE A 85 9.57 18.08 8.24
N ASP A 86 9.37 19.40 8.23
CA ASP A 86 9.36 20.21 9.44
C ASP A 86 8.25 19.78 10.40
N ALA A 87 7.05 19.51 9.88
CA ALA A 87 5.93 18.99 10.66
C ALA A 87 6.22 17.60 11.25
N ALA A 88 6.86 16.71 10.47
CA ALA A 88 7.29 15.40 10.96
C ALA A 88 8.29 15.54 12.12
N LEU A 89 9.35 16.31 11.92
CA LEU A 89 10.40 16.50 12.93
C LEU A 89 9.86 17.19 14.20
N ALA A 90 8.90 18.12 14.07
CA ALA A 90 8.24 18.75 15.21
C ALA A 90 7.37 17.78 16.02
N ALA A 91 6.72 16.81 15.37
CA ALA A 91 5.91 15.79 16.06
C ALA A 91 6.75 14.70 16.74
N ALA A 92 8.00 14.50 16.29
CA ALA A 92 8.83 13.37 16.69
C ALA A 92 9.08 13.24 18.20
N PRO A 93 9.41 14.31 18.97
CA PRO A 93 9.69 14.17 20.40
C PRO A 93 8.51 13.61 21.19
N ALA A 94 7.30 14.13 20.96
CA ALA A 94 6.10 13.69 21.67
C ALA A 94 5.69 12.27 21.26
N TRP A 95 5.79 11.95 19.96
CA TRP A 95 5.45 10.61 19.46
C TRP A 95 6.38 9.52 19.98
N ARG A 96 7.69 9.82 20.06
CA ARG A 96 8.70 8.91 20.63
C ARG A 96 8.51 8.71 22.13
N ALA A 97 8.05 9.74 22.84
CA ALA A 97 7.80 9.68 24.28
C ALA A 97 6.53 8.90 24.67
N MET A 98 5.59 8.71 23.75
CA MET A 98 4.41 7.87 23.97
C MET A 98 4.82 6.42 24.30
N SER A 99 4.00 5.72 25.09
CA SER A 99 4.23 4.30 25.34
C SER A 99 4.04 3.51 24.04
N PHE A 100 4.65 2.32 23.94
CA PHE A 100 4.40 1.43 22.80
C PHE A 100 2.91 1.07 22.71
N ASP A 101 2.26 0.77 23.85
CA ASP A 101 0.86 0.36 23.89
C ASP A 101 -0.07 1.46 23.36
N ASP A 102 0.20 2.72 23.67
CA ASP A 102 -0.60 3.84 23.16
C ASP A 102 -0.41 4.01 21.64
N ARG A 103 0.82 3.81 21.13
CA ARG A 103 1.07 3.83 19.67
C ARG A 103 0.37 2.67 18.97
N ALA A 104 0.46 1.48 19.57
CA ALA A 104 -0.19 0.27 19.09
C ALA A 104 -1.72 0.41 19.10
N ALA A 105 -2.30 1.03 20.14
CA ALA A 105 -3.75 1.24 20.25
C ALA A 105 -4.32 2.06 19.09
N ILE A 106 -3.59 3.06 18.58
CA ILE A 106 -4.00 3.85 17.41
C ILE A 106 -4.04 2.96 16.16
N ILE A 107 -3.00 2.15 15.94
CA ILE A 107 -2.92 1.24 14.78
C ILE A 107 -3.99 0.14 14.87
N LEU A 108 -4.22 -0.43 16.05
CA LEU A 108 -5.30 -1.41 16.27
C LEU A 108 -6.68 -0.78 16.07
N ARG A 109 -6.90 0.47 16.53
CA ARG A 109 -8.15 1.18 16.30
C ARG A 109 -8.37 1.46 14.81
N ALA A 110 -7.32 1.80 14.06
CA ALA A 110 -7.39 1.92 12.60
C ALA A 110 -7.81 0.59 11.94
N ALA A 111 -7.29 -0.54 12.42
CA ALA A 111 -7.70 -1.87 11.97
C ALA A 111 -9.19 -2.15 12.22
N GLU A 112 -9.71 -1.81 13.39
CA GLU A 112 -11.14 -2.00 13.69
C GLU A 112 -12.04 -1.05 12.88
N LEU A 113 -11.62 0.19 12.65
CA LEU A 113 -12.33 1.13 11.78
C LEU A 113 -12.41 0.59 10.35
N LEU A 114 -11.31 0.06 9.84
CA LEU A 114 -11.22 -0.52 8.50
C LEU A 114 -11.96 -1.85 8.37
N ALA A 115 -11.96 -2.69 9.41
CA ALA A 115 -12.71 -3.95 9.42
C ALA A 115 -14.23 -3.70 9.46
N GLY A 116 -14.67 -2.59 10.05
CA GLY A 116 -16.07 -2.20 10.17
C GLY A 116 -16.48 -1.01 9.30
N PRO A 117 -16.69 0.18 9.89
CA PRO A 117 -17.39 1.29 9.23
C PRO A 117 -16.70 1.86 7.98
N TRP A 118 -15.38 1.71 7.86
CA TRP A 118 -14.62 2.20 6.70
C TRP A 118 -14.42 1.16 5.60
N ARG A 119 -14.78 -0.11 5.84
CA ARG A 119 -14.44 -1.24 4.96
C ARG A 119 -14.84 -0.99 3.51
N GLU A 120 -16.13 -0.80 3.27
CA GLU A 120 -16.63 -0.63 1.90
C GLU A 120 -16.26 0.73 1.30
N THR A 121 -16.00 1.76 2.12
CA THR A 121 -15.50 3.06 1.64
C THR A 121 -14.10 2.93 1.03
N ILE A 122 -13.18 2.27 1.73
CA ILE A 122 -11.80 2.06 1.24
C ILE A 122 -11.78 1.05 0.09
N ALA A 123 -12.57 -0.02 0.16
CA ALA A 123 -12.71 -0.99 -0.92
C ALA A 123 -13.23 -0.32 -2.20
N ALA A 124 -14.34 0.44 -2.13
CA ALA A 124 -14.89 1.16 -3.28
C ALA A 124 -13.90 2.16 -3.89
N SER A 125 -13.22 2.95 -3.06
CA SER A 125 -12.16 3.86 -3.53
C SER A 125 -11.05 3.14 -4.27
N THR A 126 -10.64 1.98 -3.76
CA THR A 126 -9.59 1.15 -4.35
C THR A 126 -10.07 0.52 -5.67
N MET A 127 -11.33 0.07 -5.74
CA MET A 127 -11.94 -0.41 -6.99
C MET A 127 -11.95 0.67 -8.06
N LEU A 128 -12.51 1.84 -7.74
CA LEU A 128 -12.67 2.93 -8.70
C LEU A 128 -11.32 3.50 -9.15
N GLY A 129 -10.43 3.85 -8.21
CA GLY A 129 -9.18 4.54 -8.52
C GLY A 129 -8.09 3.63 -9.08
N GLN A 130 -8.11 2.34 -8.75
CA GLN A 130 -7.09 1.39 -9.18
C GLN A 130 -7.63 0.33 -10.14
N SER A 131 -8.93 0.32 -10.46
CA SER A 131 -9.53 -0.63 -11.39
C SER A 131 -9.47 -2.08 -10.89
N LYS A 132 -9.73 -2.26 -9.59
CA LYS A 132 -9.84 -3.57 -8.95
C LYS A 132 -11.29 -4.05 -8.96
N THR A 133 -11.49 -5.35 -9.16
CA THR A 133 -12.77 -5.98 -8.85
C THR A 133 -13.00 -5.99 -7.34
N ALA A 134 -14.25 -6.22 -6.90
CA ALA A 134 -14.58 -6.28 -5.47
C ALA A 134 -13.68 -7.27 -4.71
N GLN A 135 -13.47 -8.47 -5.26
CA GLN A 135 -12.60 -9.47 -4.65
C GLN A 135 -11.13 -9.02 -4.58
N GLN A 136 -10.60 -8.34 -5.60
CA GLN A 136 -9.22 -7.83 -5.56
C GLN A 136 -9.05 -6.64 -4.62
N ALA A 137 -10.09 -5.81 -4.44
CA ALA A 137 -10.07 -4.71 -3.50
C ALA A 137 -10.19 -5.21 -2.06
N GLU A 138 -11.01 -6.22 -1.81
CA GLU A 138 -11.27 -6.82 -0.49
C GLU A 138 -10.05 -7.50 0.11
N ILE A 139 -9.35 -8.32 -0.68
CA ILE A 139 -8.15 -9.03 -0.19
C ILE A 139 -6.96 -8.09 0.02
N ASP A 140 -6.94 -6.92 -0.63
CA ASP A 140 -5.91 -5.88 -0.48
C ASP A 140 -6.33 -4.90 0.62
N SER A 141 -7.22 -3.97 0.27
CA SER A 141 -7.37 -2.73 1.00
C SER A 141 -8.08 -2.87 2.35
N PRO A 142 -9.06 -3.78 2.54
CA PRO A 142 -9.45 -4.24 3.87
C PRO A 142 -8.53 -5.31 4.46
N CYS A 143 -8.51 -6.52 3.89
CA CYS A 143 -8.01 -7.69 4.62
C CYS A 143 -6.50 -7.62 4.87
N GLU A 144 -5.69 -7.45 3.82
CA GLU A 144 -4.23 -7.37 3.95
C GLU A 144 -3.81 -6.16 4.80
N LEU A 145 -4.52 -5.03 4.73
CA LEU A 145 -4.19 -3.86 5.54
C LEU A 145 -4.57 -4.02 7.03
N VAL A 146 -5.76 -4.57 7.31
CA VAL A 146 -6.16 -4.93 8.69
C VAL A 146 -5.15 -5.91 9.27
N ASP A 147 -4.73 -6.89 8.48
CA ASP A 147 -3.72 -7.87 8.86
C ASP A 147 -2.37 -7.19 9.11
N PHE A 148 -1.88 -6.33 8.21
CA PHE A 148 -0.65 -5.57 8.46
C PHE A 148 -0.69 -4.84 9.79
N TRP A 149 -1.78 -4.14 10.10
CA TRP A 149 -1.88 -3.39 11.34
C TRP A 149 -1.94 -4.29 12.59
N ARG A 150 -2.75 -5.35 12.58
CA ARG A 150 -2.85 -6.28 13.72
C ARG A 150 -1.56 -7.07 13.92
N PHE A 151 -1.01 -7.64 12.85
CA PHE A 151 0.20 -8.45 12.92
C PHE A 151 1.45 -7.61 13.17
N ASN A 152 1.59 -6.40 12.62
CA ASN A 152 2.75 -5.54 12.95
C ASN A 152 2.75 -5.14 14.43
N VAL A 153 1.59 -4.90 15.04
CA VAL A 153 1.50 -4.66 16.49
C VAL A 153 1.95 -5.88 17.27
N HIS A 154 1.51 -7.07 16.86
CA HIS A 154 1.96 -8.33 17.46
C HIS A 154 3.48 -8.53 17.33
N TYR A 155 4.03 -8.38 16.13
CA TYR A 155 5.47 -8.51 15.87
C TYR A 155 6.29 -7.47 16.63
N ALA A 156 5.85 -6.21 16.68
CA ALA A 156 6.52 -5.18 17.46
C ALA A 156 6.54 -5.52 18.95
N ARG A 157 5.44 -6.06 19.51
CA ARG A 157 5.40 -6.50 20.90
C ARG A 157 6.36 -7.66 21.17
N GLN A 158 6.48 -8.60 20.23
CA GLN A 158 7.44 -9.71 20.32
C GLN A 158 8.88 -9.20 20.30
N ILE A 159 9.23 -8.31 19.35
CA ILE A 159 10.55 -7.70 19.26
C ILE A 159 10.90 -6.99 20.58
N LEU A 160 9.98 -6.18 21.14
CA LEU A 160 10.22 -5.50 22.41
C LEU A 160 10.40 -6.44 23.61
N ALA A 161 9.89 -7.66 23.53
CA ALA A 161 10.07 -8.68 24.56
C ALA A 161 11.42 -9.40 24.45
N GLU A 162 12.14 -9.28 23.33
CA GLU A 162 13.48 -9.85 23.16
C GLU A 162 14.46 -9.10 24.07
N GLN A 163 14.99 -9.82 25.08
CA GLN A 163 15.95 -9.29 26.05
C GLN A 163 17.16 -10.24 26.15
N PRO A 164 18.33 -9.75 26.60
CA PRO A 164 19.49 -10.59 26.80
C PRO A 164 19.16 -11.80 27.70
N PRO A 165 19.34 -13.04 27.22
CA PRO A 165 18.87 -14.23 27.93
C PRO A 165 19.71 -14.58 29.16
N ALA A 166 20.92 -14.03 29.27
CA ALA A 166 21.83 -14.27 30.37
C ALA A 166 22.51 -12.98 30.81
N ASN A 167 22.77 -12.88 32.12
CA ASN A 167 23.47 -11.77 32.74
C ASN A 167 24.56 -12.31 33.66
N SER A 168 25.73 -11.67 33.67
CA SER A 168 26.79 -12.00 34.63
C SER A 168 26.35 -11.65 36.06
N PRO A 169 26.88 -12.35 37.09
CA PRO A 169 26.58 -12.01 38.48
C PRO A 169 26.85 -10.53 38.79
N GLY A 170 25.87 -9.85 39.39
CA GLY A 170 25.96 -8.43 39.74
C GLY A 170 25.68 -7.44 38.58
N VAL A 171 25.35 -7.92 37.38
CA VAL A 171 25.05 -7.11 36.20
C VAL A 171 23.60 -7.34 35.75
N TRP A 172 22.91 -6.29 35.30
CA TRP A 172 21.60 -6.41 34.66
C TRP A 172 21.59 -5.69 33.31
N ASN A 173 21.66 -6.47 32.23
CA ASN A 173 21.57 -5.98 30.87
C ASN A 173 20.12 -5.92 30.40
N ARG A 174 19.82 -4.91 29.59
CA ARG A 174 18.51 -4.70 28.96
C ARG A 174 18.73 -4.17 27.55
N LEU A 175 17.80 -4.50 26.65
CA LEU A 175 17.77 -3.96 25.30
C LEU A 175 16.68 -2.90 25.19
N ASP A 176 17.05 -1.73 24.66
CA ASP A 176 16.14 -0.62 24.35
C ASP A 176 16.04 -0.45 22.82
N HIS A 177 14.86 -0.75 22.27
CA HIS A 177 14.57 -0.63 20.84
C HIS A 177 14.19 0.81 20.49
N ARG A 178 15.21 1.65 20.32
CA ARG A 178 15.04 3.07 19.99
C ARG A 178 14.48 3.27 18.57
N PRO A 179 13.59 4.26 18.36
CA PRO A 179 13.24 4.74 17.02
C PRO A 179 14.44 5.37 16.32
N LEU A 180 14.34 5.56 15.01
CA LEU A 180 15.38 6.28 14.24
C LEU A 180 15.33 7.78 14.56
N GLU A 181 16.50 8.41 14.55
CA GLU A 181 16.64 9.86 14.60
C GLU A 181 16.45 10.46 13.21
N GLY A 182 15.58 11.46 13.09
CA GLY A 182 15.15 12.04 11.81
C GLY A 182 13.74 11.59 11.40
N PHE A 183 13.48 11.60 10.08
CA PHE A 183 12.20 11.20 9.50
C PHE A 183 12.37 10.06 8.48
N VAL A 184 11.32 9.26 8.30
CA VAL A 184 11.23 8.23 7.26
C VAL A 184 10.48 8.78 6.06
N TYR A 185 11.00 8.57 4.86
CA TYR A 185 10.31 8.90 3.61
C TYR A 185 9.65 7.64 3.02
N ALA A 186 8.32 7.58 3.08
CA ALA A 186 7.54 6.46 2.54
C ALA A 186 7.03 6.78 1.13
N ILE A 187 7.41 5.96 0.14
CA ILE A 187 7.03 6.11 -1.26
C ILE A 187 6.27 4.86 -1.69
N THR A 188 4.99 5.00 -2.01
CA THR A 188 4.11 3.84 -2.18
C THR A 188 3.59 3.66 -3.62
N PRO A 189 3.39 2.41 -4.06
CA PRO A 189 3.01 2.08 -5.42
C PRO A 189 1.50 2.24 -5.65
N PHE A 190 1.06 2.07 -6.89
CA PHE A 190 -0.36 2.14 -7.23
C PHE A 190 -1.14 0.85 -6.94
N ASN A 191 -0.45 -0.28 -6.84
CA ASN A 191 -1.07 -1.59 -7.05
C ASN A 191 -1.73 -2.18 -5.80
N PHE A 192 -1.34 -1.75 -4.60
CA PHE A 192 -1.92 -2.19 -3.34
C PHE A 192 -2.11 -1.01 -2.40
N SER A 193 -3.36 -0.80 -1.97
CA SER A 193 -3.68 0.19 -0.95
C SER A 193 -3.20 -0.25 0.45
N ALA A 194 -3.13 -1.56 0.70
CA ALA A 194 -2.54 -2.12 1.90
C ALA A 194 -1.05 -1.76 2.01
N ILE A 195 -0.27 -1.96 0.95
CA ILE A 195 1.13 -1.51 0.91
C ILE A 195 1.19 0.00 1.11
N ALA A 196 0.28 0.76 0.46
CA ALA A 196 0.28 2.21 0.55
C ALA A 196 0.12 2.76 1.97
N ALA A 197 -0.69 2.12 2.81
CA ALA A 197 -0.80 2.50 4.21
C ALA A 197 0.22 1.80 5.12
N ASN A 198 0.63 0.57 4.81
CA ASN A 198 1.60 -0.16 5.63
C ASN A 198 2.98 0.51 5.65
N LEU A 199 3.50 0.94 4.49
CA LEU A 199 4.85 1.53 4.42
C LEU A 199 5.04 2.74 5.35
N PRO A 200 4.08 3.69 5.47
CA PRO A 200 4.18 4.76 6.45
C PRO A 200 3.77 4.34 7.87
N THR A 201 2.82 3.43 8.08
CA THR A 201 2.37 3.10 9.44
C THR A 201 3.32 2.16 10.19
N ALA A 202 4.02 1.25 9.50
CA ALA A 202 4.97 0.34 10.13
C ALA A 202 6.13 1.06 10.84
N PRO A 203 6.86 2.01 10.21
CA PRO A 203 7.84 2.81 10.94
C PRO A 203 7.20 3.72 11.99
N ALA A 204 5.99 4.25 11.74
CA ALA A 204 5.29 5.08 12.72
C ALA A 204 4.99 4.33 14.02
N LEU A 205 4.53 3.08 13.95
CA LEU A 205 4.31 2.19 15.10
C LEU A 205 5.56 2.08 16.00
N MET A 206 6.73 1.98 15.37
CA MET A 206 8.02 1.90 16.07
C MET A 206 8.53 3.24 16.60
N GLY A 207 7.71 4.29 16.58
CA GLY A 207 8.04 5.62 17.12
C GLY A 207 8.71 6.58 16.13
N ASN A 208 8.75 6.24 14.83
CA ASN A 208 9.26 7.15 13.80
C ASN A 208 8.17 8.13 13.34
N VAL A 209 8.59 9.21 12.67
CA VAL A 209 7.71 10.14 11.96
C VAL A 209 7.97 10.05 10.46
N VAL A 210 6.96 10.34 9.65
CA VAL A 210 6.94 9.95 8.25
C VAL A 210 6.44 11.06 7.33
N VAL A 211 7.11 11.21 6.19
CA VAL A 211 6.58 11.89 5.01
C VAL A 211 6.11 10.80 4.04
N TRP A 212 4.83 10.77 3.73
CA TRP A 212 4.19 9.75 2.88
C TRP A 212 3.80 10.35 1.53
N LYS A 213 4.39 9.80 0.46
CA LYS A 213 4.08 10.15 -0.94
C LYS A 213 3.46 8.94 -1.65
N PRO A 214 2.13 8.92 -1.87
CA PRO A 214 1.46 7.84 -2.59
C PRO A 214 1.56 7.99 -4.11
N SER A 215 1.37 6.89 -4.84
CA SER A 215 1.20 6.96 -6.30
C SER A 215 0.06 7.92 -6.68
N PRO A 216 0.21 8.76 -7.73
CA PRO A 216 -0.87 9.65 -8.18
C PRO A 216 -2.19 8.91 -8.41
N THR A 217 -2.16 7.75 -9.06
CA THR A 217 -3.35 6.94 -9.37
C THR A 217 -4.00 6.28 -8.15
N GLN A 218 -3.31 6.21 -7.01
CA GLN A 218 -3.85 5.67 -5.76
C GLN A 218 -4.24 6.77 -4.76
N THR A 219 -4.01 8.04 -5.11
CA THR A 219 -4.14 9.17 -4.16
C THR A 219 -5.54 9.30 -3.55
N HIS A 220 -6.61 8.95 -4.27
CA HIS A 220 -7.97 8.97 -3.71
C HIS A 220 -8.09 8.04 -2.49
N ALA A 221 -7.60 6.80 -2.59
CA ALA A 221 -7.56 5.87 -1.46
C ALA A 221 -6.59 6.33 -0.36
N ALA A 222 -5.43 6.88 -0.71
CA ALA A 222 -4.47 7.41 0.26
C ALA A 222 -5.04 8.54 1.13
N VAL A 223 -5.80 9.47 0.54
CA VAL A 223 -6.44 10.57 1.27
C VAL A 223 -7.48 10.03 2.25
N LEU A 224 -8.30 9.06 1.84
CA LEU A 224 -9.28 8.42 2.73
C LEU A 224 -8.60 7.61 3.85
N LEU A 225 -7.51 6.92 3.55
CA LEU A 225 -6.71 6.20 4.55
C LEU A 225 -6.07 7.15 5.56
N MET A 226 -5.62 8.34 5.12
CA MET A 226 -5.13 9.37 6.05
C MET A 226 -6.24 9.87 6.98
N GLN A 227 -7.47 10.05 6.47
CA GLN A 227 -8.63 10.42 7.29
C GLN A 227 -8.98 9.33 8.31
N LEU A 228 -8.93 8.06 7.91
CA LEU A 228 -9.14 6.92 8.80
C LEU A 228 -8.09 6.91 9.93
N LEU A 229 -6.82 7.14 9.61
CA LEU A 229 -5.74 7.24 10.61
C LEU A 229 -5.94 8.42 11.57
N GLU A 230 -6.39 9.59 11.07
CA GLU A 230 -6.77 10.73 11.91
C GLU A 230 -7.93 10.36 12.86
N GLU A 231 -8.97 9.68 12.37
CA GLU A 231 -10.10 9.22 13.18
C GLU A 231 -9.69 8.19 14.24
N ALA A 232 -8.72 7.33 13.90
CA ALA A 232 -8.12 6.38 14.85
C ALA A 232 -7.32 7.09 15.96
N GLY A 233 -6.96 8.36 15.79
CA GLY A 233 -6.26 9.19 16.77
C GLY A 233 -4.77 9.37 16.48
N LEU A 234 -4.33 9.18 15.23
CA LEU A 234 -2.95 9.46 14.84
C LEU A 234 -2.60 10.94 15.13
N PRO A 235 -1.57 11.23 15.94
CA PRO A 235 -1.22 12.62 16.25
C PRO A 235 -0.78 13.39 15.01
N LYS A 236 -1.14 14.67 15.00
CA LYS A 236 -0.80 15.59 13.91
C LYS A 236 0.70 15.59 13.65
N GLY A 237 1.08 15.43 12.38
CA GLY A 237 2.47 15.44 11.95
C GLY A 237 3.22 14.11 12.10
N VAL A 238 2.65 13.07 12.72
CA VAL A 238 3.32 11.75 12.77
C VAL A 238 3.45 11.13 11.38
N ILE A 239 2.40 11.23 10.56
CA ILE A 239 2.45 10.94 9.12
C ILE A 239 1.98 12.19 8.39
N ASN A 240 2.75 12.63 7.40
CA ASN A 240 2.43 13.79 6.56
C ASN A 240 2.24 13.33 5.12
N LEU A 241 1.00 13.37 4.62
CA LEU A 241 0.64 12.97 3.27
C LEU A 241 0.93 14.10 2.28
N VAL A 242 1.78 13.85 1.28
CA VAL A 242 2.11 14.80 0.19
C VAL A 242 1.79 14.21 -1.18
N THR A 243 1.07 14.95 -2.02
CA THR A 243 0.46 14.44 -3.26
C THR A 243 1.29 14.78 -4.52
N GLY A 244 0.98 14.11 -5.64
CA GLY A 244 1.61 14.37 -6.94
C GLY A 244 2.68 13.35 -7.34
N ASP A 245 3.49 13.67 -8.35
CA ASP A 245 4.49 12.77 -8.92
C ASP A 245 5.61 12.37 -7.93
N GLY A 246 5.91 13.23 -6.95
CA GLY A 246 6.95 13.01 -5.95
C GLY A 246 8.35 13.47 -6.34
N ILE A 247 8.52 14.16 -7.47
CA ILE A 247 9.82 14.68 -7.91
C ILE A 247 10.31 15.72 -6.92
N ALA A 248 9.54 16.80 -6.70
CA ALA A 248 9.90 17.85 -5.76
C ALA A 248 10.06 17.34 -4.33
N VAL A 249 9.22 16.38 -3.91
CA VAL A 249 9.32 15.74 -2.60
C VAL A 249 10.65 15.01 -2.44
N SER A 250 11.06 14.24 -3.45
CA SER A 250 12.31 13.49 -3.40
C SER A 250 13.53 14.41 -3.48
N GLU A 251 13.47 15.49 -4.26
CA GLU A 251 14.55 16.49 -4.31
C GLU A 251 14.83 17.15 -2.96
N VAL A 252 13.78 17.38 -2.15
CA VAL A 252 13.95 17.95 -0.81
C VAL A 252 14.33 16.86 0.19
N ALA A 253 13.61 15.74 0.23
CA ALA A 253 13.81 14.69 1.22
C ALA A 253 15.19 14.01 1.12
N LEU A 254 15.70 13.78 -0.09
CA LEU A 254 17.00 13.12 -0.30
C LEU A 254 18.20 14.02 0.01
N GLU A 255 18.02 15.34 0.01
CA GLU A 255 19.06 16.30 0.38
C GLU A 255 19.02 16.67 1.87
N HIS A 256 17.97 16.25 2.60
CA HIS A 256 17.77 16.64 3.99
C HIS A 256 18.67 15.85 4.95
N ARG A 257 19.42 16.57 5.81
CA ARG A 257 20.36 15.98 6.77
C ARG A 257 19.72 14.97 7.74
N ASP A 258 18.46 15.17 8.08
CA ASP A 258 17.71 14.30 9.01
C ASP A 258 16.89 13.21 8.30
N LEU A 259 17.19 12.87 7.04
CA LEU A 259 16.63 11.66 6.41
C LEU A 259 17.16 10.41 7.16
N ALA A 260 16.26 9.69 7.82
CA ALA A 260 16.59 8.51 8.62
C ALA A 260 16.44 7.20 7.84
N GLY A 261 15.56 7.21 6.84
CA GLY A 261 15.32 6.04 6.01
C GLY A 261 14.28 6.29 4.92
N ILE A 262 14.25 5.36 3.97
CA ILE A 262 13.27 5.31 2.89
C ILE A 262 12.56 3.97 2.99
N HIS A 263 11.23 4.00 3.00
CA HIS A 263 10.41 2.80 2.87
C HIS A 263 9.71 2.84 1.51
N PHE A 264 10.14 1.99 0.59
CA PHE A 264 9.79 2.09 -0.81
C PHE A 264 9.21 0.79 -1.36
N THR A 265 8.12 0.88 -2.12
CA THR A 265 7.76 -0.18 -3.06
C THR A 265 7.50 0.41 -4.44
N GLY A 266 8.08 -0.19 -5.48
CA GLY A 266 7.93 0.30 -6.85
C GLY A 266 8.92 -0.30 -7.83
N SER A 267 9.33 0.48 -8.83
CA SER A 267 10.22 -0.02 -9.88
C SER A 267 11.68 -0.13 -9.41
N THR A 268 12.39 -1.15 -9.91
CA THR A 268 13.83 -1.30 -9.68
C THR A 268 14.63 -0.07 -10.12
N LYS A 269 14.25 0.55 -11.24
CA LYS A 269 14.89 1.78 -11.74
C LYS A 269 14.80 2.92 -10.73
N THR A 270 13.61 3.14 -10.16
CA THR A 270 13.40 4.17 -9.14
C THR A 270 14.16 3.84 -7.87
N PHE A 271 14.13 2.60 -7.39
CA PHE A 271 14.85 2.23 -6.17
C PHE A 271 16.37 2.38 -6.32
N GLN A 272 16.93 1.98 -7.46
CA GLN A 272 18.34 2.21 -7.78
C GLN A 272 18.70 3.70 -7.83
N TYR A 273 17.81 4.55 -8.35
CA TYR A 273 17.99 5.99 -8.33
C TYR A 273 18.06 6.52 -6.89
N LEU A 274 17.11 6.15 -6.03
CA LEU A 274 17.09 6.55 -4.61
C LEU A 274 18.37 6.10 -3.90
N TRP A 275 18.79 4.85 -4.12
CA TRP A 275 20.00 4.27 -3.52
C TRP A 275 21.28 5.02 -3.94
N LYS A 276 21.40 5.33 -5.23
CA LYS A 276 22.54 6.12 -5.75
C LYS A 276 22.56 7.53 -5.17
N THR A 277 21.41 8.20 -5.10
CA THR A 277 21.33 9.56 -4.54
C THR A 277 21.74 9.57 -3.06
N VAL A 278 21.24 8.63 -2.26
CA VAL A 278 21.64 8.50 -0.85
C VAL A 278 23.13 8.18 -0.73
N GLY A 279 23.66 7.27 -1.54
CA GLY A 279 25.09 6.95 -1.54
C GLY A 279 25.97 8.16 -1.86
N ASN A 280 25.56 8.98 -2.83
CA ASN A 280 26.28 10.22 -3.20
C ASN A 280 26.20 11.30 -2.10
N ASN A 281 25.14 11.29 -1.29
CA ASN A 281 24.89 12.27 -0.24
C ASN A 281 25.31 11.78 1.15
N ILE A 282 26.02 10.65 1.27
CA ILE A 282 26.19 9.94 2.53
C ILE A 282 26.81 10.79 3.66
N GLU A 283 27.72 11.70 3.30
CA GLU A 283 28.40 12.61 4.24
C GLU A 283 27.48 13.71 4.80
N LYS A 284 26.35 13.98 4.15
CA LYS A 284 25.39 15.02 4.55
C LYS A 284 24.49 14.57 5.69
N TYR A 285 24.22 13.27 5.81
CA TYR A 285 23.23 12.75 6.75
C TYR A 285 23.75 12.66 8.18
N ARG A 286 22.87 12.93 9.15
CA ARG A 286 23.16 12.76 10.57
C ARG A 286 23.37 11.28 10.94
N SER A 287 22.63 10.40 10.29
CA SER A 287 22.67 8.94 10.45
C SER A 287 22.66 8.29 9.09
N TYR A 288 23.18 7.07 8.96
CA TYR A 288 23.10 6.30 7.72
C TYR A 288 21.64 5.98 7.39
N PRO A 289 21.05 6.54 6.30
CA PRO A 289 19.66 6.30 6.00
C PRO A 289 19.43 4.81 5.69
N ARG A 290 18.38 4.22 6.28
CA ARG A 290 17.99 2.83 6.00
C ARG A 290 17.10 2.77 4.77
N LEU A 291 17.56 2.14 3.69
CA LEU A 291 16.76 1.93 2.49
C LEU A 291 16.13 0.55 2.54
N VAL A 292 14.85 0.51 2.85
CA VAL A 292 14.04 -0.70 2.94
C VAL A 292 13.02 -0.64 1.82
N GLY A 293 12.91 -1.72 1.06
CA GLY A 293 11.90 -1.74 0.02
C GLY A 293 11.87 -2.99 -0.81
N GLU A 294 10.81 -3.07 -1.60
CA GLU A 294 10.54 -4.15 -2.53
C GLU A 294 10.42 -3.60 -3.95
N THR A 295 10.81 -4.44 -4.91
CA THR A 295 10.61 -4.15 -6.33
C THR A 295 9.77 -5.25 -6.96
N GLY A 296 9.10 -4.93 -8.06
CA GLY A 296 8.32 -5.93 -8.80
C GLY A 296 9.17 -7.07 -9.38
N GLY A 297 8.50 -8.18 -9.68
CA GLY A 297 9.06 -9.35 -10.35
C GLY A 297 8.14 -9.86 -11.45
N LYS A 298 8.51 -11.01 -12.02
CA LYS A 298 7.71 -11.74 -13.01
C LYS A 298 7.79 -13.24 -12.72
N ASP A 299 6.66 -13.78 -12.27
CA ASP A 299 6.62 -15.12 -11.69
C ASP A 299 6.41 -16.19 -12.75
N PHE A 300 6.67 -17.43 -12.36
CA PHE A 300 6.53 -18.59 -13.24
C PHE A 300 5.80 -19.75 -12.56
N VAL A 301 5.13 -20.57 -13.37
CA VAL A 301 4.56 -21.86 -12.97
C VAL A 301 5.24 -22.98 -13.76
N VAL A 302 5.66 -24.05 -13.11
CA VAL A 302 6.15 -25.28 -13.75
C VAL A 302 5.21 -26.43 -13.42
N ALA A 303 4.70 -27.10 -14.45
CA ALA A 303 3.85 -28.27 -14.28
C ALA A 303 4.67 -29.56 -14.48
N HIS A 304 4.55 -30.50 -13.55
CA HIS A 304 5.02 -31.86 -13.77
C HIS A 304 3.97 -32.63 -14.62
N PRO A 305 4.32 -33.69 -15.39
CA PRO A 305 3.33 -34.50 -16.11
C PRO A 305 2.20 -35.08 -15.24
N SER A 306 2.39 -35.16 -13.92
CA SER A 306 1.37 -35.59 -12.95
C SER A 306 0.54 -34.44 -12.38
N ALA A 307 0.69 -33.21 -12.86
CA ALA A 307 -0.08 -32.08 -12.36
C ALA A 307 -1.57 -32.26 -12.68
N ASP A 308 -2.42 -31.90 -11.72
CA ASP A 308 -3.85 -31.83 -11.95
C ASP A 308 -4.16 -30.69 -12.94
N ARG A 309 -4.86 -31.04 -14.03
CA ARG A 309 -5.17 -30.10 -15.12
C ARG A 309 -6.12 -28.99 -14.68
N ALA A 310 -7.11 -29.29 -13.85
CA ALA A 310 -8.08 -28.30 -13.41
C ALA A 310 -7.44 -27.29 -12.45
N VAL A 311 -6.58 -27.77 -11.55
CA VAL A 311 -5.79 -26.91 -10.65
C VAL A 311 -4.82 -26.04 -11.45
N LEU A 312 -4.07 -26.63 -12.39
CA LEU A 312 -3.13 -25.88 -13.23
C LEU A 312 -3.83 -24.77 -14.02
N LYS A 313 -4.97 -25.08 -14.65
CA LYS A 313 -5.77 -24.11 -15.40
C LYS A 313 -6.20 -22.94 -14.51
N THR A 314 -6.81 -23.24 -13.37
CA THR A 314 -7.27 -22.23 -12.39
C THR A 314 -6.10 -21.36 -11.89
N ALA A 315 -4.96 -21.97 -11.57
CA ALA A 315 -3.78 -21.27 -11.09
C ALA A 315 -3.19 -20.33 -12.14
N LEU A 316 -3.13 -20.75 -13.40
CA LEU A 316 -2.67 -19.90 -14.50
C LEU A 316 -3.64 -18.76 -14.79
N THR A 317 -4.94 -19.05 -14.86
CA THR A 317 -5.98 -18.03 -15.10
C THR A 317 -5.92 -16.96 -14.01
N ARG A 318 -5.98 -17.36 -12.73
CA ARG A 318 -5.98 -16.39 -11.63
C ARG A 318 -4.62 -15.70 -11.48
N GLY A 319 -3.53 -16.48 -11.52
CA GLY A 319 -2.17 -15.97 -11.30
C GLY A 319 -1.69 -14.99 -12.37
N ALA A 320 -2.11 -15.16 -13.63
CA ALA A 320 -1.73 -14.28 -14.72
C ALA A 320 -2.67 -13.08 -14.89
N PHE A 321 -3.98 -13.28 -14.71
CA PHE A 321 -4.97 -12.30 -15.14
C PHE A 321 -5.65 -11.54 -13.99
N GLU A 322 -5.71 -12.05 -12.75
CA GLU A 322 -6.31 -11.28 -11.66
C GLU A 322 -5.62 -9.91 -11.50
N TYR A 323 -6.45 -8.88 -11.34
CA TYR A 323 -6.01 -7.49 -11.32
C TYR A 323 -5.18 -7.10 -12.58
N GLN A 324 -5.59 -7.62 -13.73
CA GLN A 324 -4.98 -7.37 -15.05
C GLN A 324 -3.47 -7.69 -15.08
N GLY A 325 -3.00 -8.62 -14.24
CA GLY A 325 -1.58 -8.95 -14.10
C GLY A 325 -0.74 -7.84 -13.46
N GLN A 326 -1.36 -6.89 -12.75
CA GLN A 326 -0.71 -5.72 -12.13
C GLN A 326 -0.31 -5.96 -10.66
N LYS A 327 -0.15 -7.23 -10.27
CA LYS A 327 0.46 -7.64 -9.00
C LYS A 327 1.98 -7.69 -9.14
N CYS A 328 2.71 -7.44 -8.05
CA CYS A 328 4.19 -7.57 -8.03
C CYS A 328 4.66 -8.99 -8.40
N SER A 329 3.79 -9.99 -8.18
CA SER A 329 4.00 -11.43 -8.32
C SER A 329 3.13 -12.08 -9.41
N ALA A 330 2.64 -11.30 -10.39
CA ALA A 330 1.80 -11.85 -11.44
C ALA A 330 2.55 -12.93 -12.27
N THR A 331 1.90 -14.08 -12.46
CA THR A 331 2.46 -15.19 -13.26
C THR A 331 2.56 -14.76 -14.71
N SER A 332 3.78 -14.74 -15.26
CA SER A 332 4.04 -14.29 -16.63
C SER A 332 4.71 -15.35 -17.50
N ARG A 333 5.05 -16.51 -16.93
CA ARG A 333 5.63 -17.66 -17.63
C ARG A 333 5.03 -18.95 -17.13
N ALA A 334 4.71 -19.87 -18.03
CA ALA A 334 4.26 -21.22 -17.69
C ALA A 334 5.10 -22.24 -18.45
N TYR A 335 5.59 -23.26 -17.76
CA TYR A 335 6.37 -24.36 -18.32
C TYR A 335 5.55 -25.64 -18.18
N ILE A 336 4.90 -26.05 -19.28
CA ILE A 336 3.91 -27.12 -19.28
C ILE A 336 4.43 -28.28 -20.16
N PRO A 337 4.40 -29.54 -19.67
CA PRO A 337 4.91 -30.67 -20.43
C PRO A 337 3.98 -30.99 -21.60
N ALA A 338 4.56 -31.48 -22.70
CA ALA A 338 3.82 -31.83 -23.91
C ALA A 338 2.67 -32.81 -23.65
N SER A 339 2.81 -33.72 -22.68
CA SER A 339 1.76 -34.67 -22.28
C SER A 339 0.50 -33.99 -21.75
N ILE A 340 0.62 -32.86 -21.05
CA ILE A 340 -0.53 -32.06 -20.60
C ILE A 340 -0.96 -31.13 -21.73
N TRP A 341 -0.01 -30.39 -22.31
CA TRP A 341 -0.30 -29.36 -23.31
C TRP A 341 -1.10 -29.90 -24.50
N ASN A 342 -0.69 -31.05 -25.04
CA ASN A 342 -1.31 -31.68 -26.21
C ASN A 342 -2.54 -32.54 -25.88
N SER A 343 -2.94 -32.64 -24.61
CA SER A 343 -4.09 -33.46 -24.18
C SER A 343 -5.45 -32.74 -24.28
N GLY A 344 -5.49 -31.61 -24.98
CA GLY A 344 -6.63 -30.67 -25.03
C GLY A 344 -6.54 -29.52 -24.03
N PHE A 345 -5.54 -29.51 -23.13
CA PHE A 345 -5.37 -28.47 -22.13
C PHE A 345 -5.17 -27.08 -22.74
N LYS A 346 -4.39 -26.99 -23.85
CA LYS A 346 -4.13 -25.74 -24.53
C LYS A 346 -5.43 -25.06 -24.98
N GLU A 347 -6.29 -25.83 -25.65
CA GLU A 347 -7.55 -25.34 -26.21
C GLU A 347 -8.54 -24.98 -25.10
N GLU A 348 -8.63 -25.81 -24.05
CA GLU A 348 -9.44 -25.53 -22.86
C GLU A 348 -9.00 -24.25 -22.15
N PHE A 349 -7.69 -24.05 -21.99
CA PHE A 349 -7.16 -22.85 -21.36
C PHE A 349 -7.40 -21.61 -22.22
N ALA A 350 -7.14 -21.67 -23.52
CA ALA A 350 -7.40 -20.56 -24.43
C ALA A 350 -8.88 -20.15 -24.42
N ALA A 351 -9.79 -21.11 -24.49
CA ALA A 351 -11.23 -20.85 -24.42
C ALA A 351 -11.67 -20.23 -23.08
N GLU A 352 -11.04 -20.61 -21.97
CA GLU A 352 -11.29 -19.96 -20.66
C GLU A 352 -10.82 -18.51 -20.65
N ILE A 353 -9.64 -18.22 -21.22
CA ILE A 353 -9.12 -16.85 -21.30
C ILE A 353 -9.98 -15.98 -22.21
N ASP A 354 -10.40 -16.50 -23.37
CA ASP A 354 -11.31 -15.80 -24.29
C ASP A 354 -12.68 -15.51 -23.64
N GLY A 355 -13.09 -16.32 -22.65
CA GLY A 355 -14.31 -16.16 -21.89
C GLY A 355 -14.21 -15.19 -20.69
N LEU A 356 -13.02 -14.67 -20.35
CA LEU A 356 -12.88 -13.76 -19.22
C LEU A 356 -13.56 -12.41 -19.50
N THR A 357 -14.45 -12.02 -18.61
CA THR A 357 -15.16 -10.74 -18.72
C THR A 357 -14.29 -9.59 -18.23
N MET A 358 -14.24 -8.52 -19.00
CA MET A 358 -13.50 -7.30 -18.68
C MET A 358 -14.41 -6.08 -18.88
N GLY A 359 -14.40 -5.14 -17.93
CA GLY A 359 -15.25 -3.96 -18.04
C GLY A 359 -15.17 -3.01 -16.86
N ASP A 360 -16.26 -2.27 -16.66
CA ASP A 360 -16.43 -1.35 -15.53
C ASP A 360 -16.57 -2.16 -14.23
N VAL A 361 -15.64 -1.97 -13.29
CA VAL A 361 -15.59 -2.78 -12.07
C VAL A 361 -16.76 -2.52 -11.10
N THR A 362 -17.61 -1.54 -11.39
CA THR A 362 -18.90 -1.34 -10.68
C THR A 362 -19.93 -2.41 -11.05
N ASP A 363 -19.80 -3.05 -12.21
CA ASP A 363 -20.45 -4.33 -12.49
C ASP A 363 -19.59 -5.46 -11.91
N LEU A 364 -20.06 -5.99 -10.77
CA LEU A 364 -19.35 -7.02 -10.00
C LEU A 364 -19.30 -8.39 -10.70
N SER A 365 -19.85 -8.53 -11.91
CA SER A 365 -19.73 -9.75 -12.73
C SER A 365 -18.44 -9.81 -13.55
N HIS A 366 -17.72 -8.70 -13.70
CA HIS A 366 -16.47 -8.66 -14.44
C HIS A 366 -15.31 -9.31 -13.68
N PHE A 367 -14.52 -10.13 -14.38
CA PHE A 367 -13.28 -10.71 -13.85
C PHE A 367 -12.12 -9.70 -13.85
N LEU A 368 -12.12 -8.76 -14.80
CA LEU A 368 -11.06 -7.78 -15.03
C LEU A 368 -11.61 -6.35 -15.11
N GLY A 369 -10.83 -5.39 -14.60
CA GLY A 369 -10.94 -3.98 -14.97
C GLY A 369 -9.95 -3.59 -16.08
N ALA A 370 -9.67 -2.30 -16.25
CA ALA A 370 -8.58 -1.80 -17.08
C ALA A 370 -7.21 -1.75 -16.38
N VAL A 371 -6.12 -1.67 -17.15
CA VAL A 371 -4.79 -1.33 -16.61
C VAL A 371 -4.75 0.10 -16.07
N ILE A 372 -3.81 0.39 -15.17
CA ILE A 372 -3.87 1.57 -14.28
C ILE A 372 -3.82 2.94 -14.97
N ASP A 373 -3.04 3.10 -16.03
CA ASP A 373 -2.85 4.37 -16.72
C ASP A 373 -2.44 4.17 -18.19
N GLU A 374 -2.44 5.26 -18.95
CA GLU A 374 -2.06 5.28 -20.37
C GLU A 374 -0.63 4.75 -20.60
N ARG A 375 0.29 4.99 -19.66
CA ARG A 375 1.68 4.49 -19.76
C ARG A 375 1.73 2.98 -19.63
N SER A 376 0.95 2.40 -18.73
CA SER A 376 0.78 0.96 -18.60
C SER A 376 0.15 0.37 -19.86
N PHE A 377 -0.91 1.00 -20.39
CA PHE A 377 -1.55 0.61 -21.64
C PHE A 377 -0.55 0.61 -22.81
N ALA A 378 0.18 1.70 -23.02
CA ALA A 378 1.16 1.81 -24.10
C ALA A 378 2.27 0.75 -24.02
N LYS A 379 2.73 0.42 -22.80
CA LYS A 379 3.71 -0.67 -22.59
C LYS A 379 3.16 -2.05 -22.94
N ASN A 380 1.91 -2.34 -22.53
CA ASN A 380 1.27 -3.62 -22.87
C ASN A 380 1.03 -3.72 -24.38
N LYS A 381 0.53 -2.66 -25.02
CA LYS A 381 0.36 -2.59 -26.48
C LYS A 381 1.67 -2.87 -27.21
N ALA A 382 2.75 -2.19 -26.83
CA ALA A 382 4.07 -2.41 -27.44
C ALA A 382 4.61 -3.83 -27.24
N ALA A 383 4.26 -4.50 -26.14
CA ALA A 383 4.66 -5.89 -25.90
C ALA A 383 3.84 -6.90 -26.73
N ILE A 384 2.58 -6.59 -27.03
CA ILE A 384 1.68 -7.41 -27.86
C ILE A 384 1.98 -7.25 -29.35
N ASP A 385 2.32 -6.02 -29.79
CA ASP A 385 2.63 -5.71 -31.19
C ASP A 385 4.01 -6.24 -31.64
N ARG A 386 4.83 -6.73 -30.71
CA ARG A 386 6.17 -7.28 -30.96
C ARG A 386 6.08 -8.72 -31.40
#